data_AF-A0A9W7NHD8-F1
#
_entry.id   AF-A0A9W7NHD8-F1
#
_cell.length_a   1.000
_cell.length_b   1.000
_cell.length_c   1.000
_cell.angle_alpha   90.00
_cell.angle_beta   90.00
_cell.angle_gamma   90.00
#
_symmetry.space_group_name_H-M   'P 1'
#
loop_
_entity.id
_entity.type
_entity.pdbx_description
1 polymer ?
#
loop_
_entity_poly.entity_id
_entity_poly.type
_entity_poly.pdbx_seq_one_letter_code
_entity_poly.pdbx_strand_id
1 'polypeptide(L)'
;MPDSLAMVVAGWRFVLRNPVAASFYSKPGTPWLAPPEGCLRASDRWNLDGAFPTDRPVENGAQWAVARFEGGVWRVESCAPAAPRPAVRDLLRLRVERLTASRRWTHGDLELLQALLDGGTMAEPALLDGDEARTRSLRSLKALHLASAASGADPELLPELPDDAKAVLAGGAEAVVWMDADAREIADGILSWHLKKQARSAARLSRGAEAKQRGDDLKDALIQAVQRAFPRIPKEAASAAAARLAPGVKKLGRMPALQPIVDAVAEVRLERWRQAVASEPEVAKRLQAMEMRGDPNRALKRYRDQRAVERAEAELKEWRGDLGPVLSRRLGW
;
A
#
# COMPACT_ATOMS: atom_id res chain seq x y z
N MET A 1 -24.38 21.71 5.90
CA MET A 1 -24.91 23.08 5.73
C MET A 1 -24.69 23.54 4.29
N PRO A 2 -25.69 24.16 3.63
CA PRO A 2 -25.52 24.77 2.31
C PRO A 2 -24.68 26.07 2.38
N ASP A 3 -23.94 26.38 1.31
CA ASP A 3 -22.99 27.49 1.27
C ASP A 3 -23.63 28.85 1.56
N SER A 4 -24.87 29.07 1.12
CA SER A 4 -25.62 30.30 1.39
C SER A 4 -25.79 30.57 2.88
N LEU A 5 -26.13 29.54 3.67
CA LEU A 5 -26.24 29.66 5.12
C LEU A 5 -24.88 29.65 5.80
N ALA A 6 -23.89 28.95 5.25
CA ALA A 6 -22.53 28.99 5.76
C ALA A 6 -21.94 30.41 5.71
N MET A 7 -22.20 31.17 4.64
CA MET A 7 -21.82 32.58 4.55
C MET A 7 -22.52 33.44 5.60
N VAL A 8 -23.81 33.19 5.87
CA VAL A 8 -24.55 33.90 6.94
C VAL A 8 -23.91 33.65 8.30
N VAL A 9 -23.63 32.37 8.63
CA VAL A 9 -22.98 31.99 9.89
C VAL A 9 -21.58 32.59 10.00
N ALA A 10 -20.80 32.57 8.90
CA ALA A 10 -19.46 33.18 8.86
C ALA A 10 -19.48 34.70 9.09
N GLY A 11 -20.60 35.37 8.79
CA GLY A 11 -20.79 36.79 9.05
C GLY A 11 -21.13 37.13 10.50
N TRP A 12 -21.36 36.15 11.37
CA TRP A 12 -21.66 36.43 12.77
C TRP A 12 -20.44 36.93 13.53
N ARG A 13 -20.66 37.89 14.44
CA ARG A 13 -19.59 38.43 15.30
C ARG A 13 -18.89 37.34 16.12
N PHE A 14 -19.62 36.30 16.48
CA PHE A 14 -19.13 35.15 17.23
C PHE A 14 -19.74 33.89 16.64
N VAL A 15 -18.95 32.82 16.51
CA VAL A 15 -19.41 31.52 16.02
C VAL A 15 -18.92 30.45 16.96
N LEU A 16 -19.84 29.84 17.70
CA LEU A 16 -19.58 28.69 18.56
C LEU A 16 -20.25 27.46 17.97
N ARG A 17 -19.44 26.45 17.65
CA ARG A 17 -19.95 25.13 17.26
C ARG A 17 -20.25 24.32 18.52
N ASN A 18 -21.42 23.68 18.56
CA ASN A 18 -21.73 22.73 19.62
C ASN A 18 -20.80 21.50 19.54
N PRO A 19 -20.30 20.97 20.66
CA PRO A 19 -19.35 19.86 20.67
C PRO A 19 -19.96 18.51 20.25
N VAL A 20 -21.28 18.34 20.36
CA VAL A 20 -21.98 17.06 20.13
C VAL A 20 -22.96 17.09 18.96
N ALA A 21 -23.30 18.26 18.44
CA ALA A 21 -24.22 18.40 17.31
C ALA A 21 -23.63 19.27 16.18
N ALA A 22 -24.17 19.08 14.98
CA ALA A 22 -23.96 19.97 13.85
C ALA A 22 -24.80 21.26 14.02
N SER A 23 -24.52 22.02 15.08
CA SER A 23 -25.17 23.29 15.38
C SER A 23 -24.15 24.39 15.70
N PHE A 24 -24.48 25.62 15.33
CA PHE A 24 -23.65 26.81 15.50
C PHE A 24 -24.44 27.91 16.19
N TYR A 25 -23.79 28.69 17.03
CA TYR A 25 -24.42 29.73 17.86
C TYR A 25 -23.68 31.06 17.78
N SER A 26 -24.42 32.17 17.81
CA SER A 26 -23.85 33.52 17.74
C SER A 26 -23.47 34.15 19.09
N LYS A 27 -23.56 33.38 20.17
CA LYS A 27 -23.28 33.84 21.54
C LYS A 27 -22.34 32.86 22.26
N PRO A 28 -21.43 33.35 23.12
CA PRO A 28 -20.52 32.51 23.90
C PRO A 28 -21.25 31.78 25.03
N GLY A 29 -20.54 30.86 25.70
CA GLY A 29 -21.06 30.05 26.81
C GLY A 29 -21.76 28.78 26.32
N THR A 30 -22.89 28.45 26.94
CA THR A 30 -23.73 27.28 26.61
C THR A 30 -25.11 27.71 26.12
N PRO A 31 -25.21 28.45 24.99
CA PRO A 31 -26.47 29.04 24.51
C PRO A 31 -27.53 28.00 24.10
N TRP A 32 -27.17 26.72 23.99
CA TRP A 32 -28.13 25.63 23.78
C TRP A 32 -28.96 25.28 25.03
N LEU A 33 -28.54 25.70 26.23
CA LEU A 33 -29.30 25.51 27.48
C LEU A 33 -30.17 26.71 27.81
N ALA A 34 -29.54 27.88 27.81
CA ALA A 34 -30.14 29.14 28.18
C ALA A 34 -29.77 30.18 27.10
N PRO A 35 -30.38 30.10 25.90
CA PRO A 35 -30.11 31.06 24.84
C PRO A 35 -30.53 32.46 25.32
N PRO A 36 -29.63 33.46 25.28
CA PRO A 36 -30.02 34.83 25.57
C PRO A 36 -30.84 35.40 24.41
N GLU A 37 -31.65 36.42 24.70
CA GLU A 37 -32.45 37.10 23.68
C GLU A 37 -31.59 37.57 22.49
N GLY A 38 -32.07 37.31 21.28
CA GLY A 38 -31.36 37.63 20.04
C GLY A 38 -30.19 36.70 19.71
N CYS A 39 -29.98 35.60 20.43
CA CYS A 39 -29.05 34.54 20.05
C CYS A 39 -29.46 33.95 18.69
N LEU A 40 -28.50 33.78 17.77
CA LEU A 40 -28.72 33.07 16.52
C LEU A 40 -28.22 31.63 16.66
N ARG A 41 -28.97 30.69 16.10
CA ARG A 41 -28.59 29.28 15.99
C ARG A 41 -28.76 28.83 14.55
N ALA A 42 -27.77 28.11 14.03
CA ALA A 42 -27.81 27.48 12.72
C ALA A 42 -27.67 25.97 12.90
N SER A 43 -28.65 25.20 12.44
CA SER A 43 -28.65 23.74 12.55
C SER A 43 -29.56 23.11 11.51
N ASP A 44 -29.40 21.81 11.28
CA ASP A 44 -30.39 20.93 10.64
C ASP A 44 -31.24 20.14 11.63
N ARG A 45 -31.10 20.41 12.93
CA ARG A 45 -31.87 19.77 14.01
C ARG A 45 -32.67 20.81 14.79
N TRP A 46 -33.96 20.89 14.53
CA TRP A 46 -34.93 21.81 15.12
C TRP A 46 -36.15 21.06 15.66
N ASN A 47 -36.98 21.68 16.49
CA ASN A 47 -38.24 21.07 16.95
C ASN A 47 -38.06 19.63 17.48
N LEU A 48 -36.98 19.39 18.23
CA LEU A 48 -36.75 18.09 18.87
C LEU A 48 -37.71 17.96 20.06
N ASP A 49 -37.96 16.74 20.53
CA ASP A 49 -38.83 16.51 21.68
C ASP A 49 -38.38 17.34 22.89
N GLY A 50 -39.13 18.40 23.20
CA GLY A 50 -38.85 19.33 24.29
C GLY A 50 -37.70 20.33 24.04
N ALA A 51 -37.13 20.43 22.83
CA ALA A 51 -36.00 21.32 22.56
C ALA A 51 -36.08 22.07 21.22
N PHE A 52 -35.61 23.32 21.25
CA PHE A 52 -35.51 24.22 20.10
C PHE A 52 -36.84 24.44 19.33
N PRO A 53 -37.93 24.82 20.03
CA PRO A 53 -39.20 25.12 19.37
C PRO A 53 -39.03 26.31 18.43
N THR A 54 -39.51 26.17 17.20
CA THR A 54 -39.46 27.22 16.18
C THR A 54 -40.83 27.85 15.94
N ASP A 55 -40.85 29.09 15.46
CA ASP A 55 -42.09 29.82 15.13
C ASP A 55 -42.81 29.26 13.89
N ARG A 56 -42.09 28.51 13.06
CA ARG A 56 -42.58 27.83 11.87
C ARG A 56 -41.88 26.47 11.70
N PRO A 57 -42.52 25.45 11.11
CA PRO A 57 -41.92 24.13 10.98
C PRO A 57 -40.61 24.18 10.16
N VAL A 58 -39.61 23.44 10.64
CA VAL A 58 -38.35 23.16 9.94
C VAL A 58 -38.19 21.65 9.87
N GLU A 59 -37.92 21.11 8.69
CA GLU A 59 -37.80 19.67 8.47
C GLU A 59 -36.41 19.17 8.89
N ASN A 60 -36.37 18.33 9.91
CA ASN A 60 -35.12 17.83 10.50
C ASN A 60 -34.31 16.99 9.52
N GLY A 61 -33.01 17.30 9.41
CA GLY A 61 -32.05 16.61 8.53
C GLY A 61 -32.22 16.93 7.04
N ALA A 62 -33.40 17.33 6.59
CA ALA A 62 -33.66 17.73 5.20
C ALA A 62 -33.36 19.21 4.96
N GLN A 63 -33.49 20.05 5.98
CA GLN A 63 -33.28 21.49 5.89
C GLN A 63 -32.27 21.97 6.92
N TRP A 64 -31.47 22.95 6.52
CA TRP A 64 -30.71 23.79 7.45
C TRP A 64 -31.48 25.09 7.66
N ALA A 65 -31.55 25.57 8.89
CA ALA A 65 -32.15 26.85 9.20
C ALA A 65 -31.27 27.68 10.13
N VAL A 66 -31.34 28.99 9.96
CA VAL A 66 -30.85 30.00 10.90
C VAL A 66 -32.06 30.61 11.58
N ALA A 67 -32.11 30.57 12.91
CA ALA A 67 -33.17 31.16 13.70
C ALA A 67 -32.61 32.03 14.82
N ARG A 68 -33.40 33.03 15.23
CA ARG A 68 -33.13 33.94 16.33
C ARG A 68 -34.00 33.58 17.53
N PHE A 69 -33.40 33.51 18.71
CA PHE A 69 -34.15 33.30 19.94
C PHE A 69 -34.87 34.59 20.36
N GLU A 70 -36.21 34.52 20.42
CA GLU A 70 -37.10 35.63 20.82
C GLU A 70 -38.23 35.08 21.69
N GLY A 71 -38.39 35.59 22.91
CA GLY A 71 -39.55 35.29 23.76
C GLY A 71 -39.76 33.80 24.07
N GLY A 72 -38.68 33.01 24.17
CA GLY A 72 -38.77 31.56 24.43
C GLY A 72 -38.90 30.68 23.19
N VAL A 73 -38.98 31.27 21.99
CA VAL A 73 -39.14 30.56 20.71
C VAL A 73 -38.03 30.96 19.74
N TRP A 74 -37.63 30.04 18.86
CA TRP A 74 -36.68 30.32 17.79
C TRP A 74 -37.40 30.81 16.54
N ARG A 75 -37.37 32.13 16.30
CA ARG A 75 -37.87 32.73 15.07
C ARG A 75 -36.96 32.42 13.90
N VAL A 76 -37.42 31.63 12.93
CA VAL A 76 -36.63 31.25 11.76
C VAL A 76 -36.44 32.48 10.86
N GLU A 77 -35.18 32.86 10.61
CA GLU A 77 -34.82 33.98 9.73
C GLU A 77 -34.60 33.50 8.29
N SER A 78 -33.92 32.36 8.14
CA SER A 78 -33.68 31.74 6.85
C SER A 78 -33.68 30.23 6.96
N CYS A 79 -34.15 29.58 5.91
CA CYS A 79 -34.18 28.13 5.78
C CYS A 79 -33.79 27.77 4.36
N ALA A 80 -32.96 26.74 4.21
CA ALA A 80 -32.54 26.23 2.92
C ALA A 80 -32.45 24.71 2.97
N PRO A 81 -32.73 24.00 1.86
CA PRO A 81 -32.47 22.58 1.77
C PRO A 81 -31.02 22.26 2.14
N ALA A 82 -30.80 21.11 2.78
CA ALA A 82 -29.45 20.61 3.02
C ALA A 82 -28.70 20.48 1.68
N ALA A 83 -27.38 20.68 1.72
CA ALA A 83 -26.53 20.58 0.54
C ALA A 83 -26.73 19.19 -0.13
N PRO A 84 -26.88 19.13 -1.46
CA PRO A 84 -27.13 17.87 -2.15
C PRO A 84 -25.96 16.91 -1.90
N ARG A 85 -26.26 15.63 -1.64
CA ARG A 85 -25.24 14.66 -1.23
C ARG A 85 -24.02 14.60 -2.17
N PRO A 86 -24.15 14.67 -3.51
CA PRO A 86 -22.99 14.72 -4.40
C PRO A 86 -21.98 15.83 -4.09
N ALA A 87 -22.45 17.06 -3.84
CA ALA A 87 -21.56 18.18 -3.51
C ALA A 87 -20.85 17.98 -2.16
N VAL A 88 -21.54 17.37 -1.20
CA VAL A 88 -20.95 17.01 0.10
C VAL A 88 -19.88 15.93 -0.08
N ARG A 89 -20.13 14.92 -0.91
CA ARG A 89 -19.18 13.81 -1.16
C ARG A 89 -17.83 14.31 -1.68
N ASP A 90 -17.80 15.30 -2.57
CA ASP A 90 -16.55 15.85 -3.07
C ASP A 90 -15.73 16.53 -1.96
N LEU A 91 -16.39 17.27 -1.07
CA LEU A 91 -15.74 17.88 0.11
C LEU A 91 -15.21 16.82 1.08
N LEU A 92 -15.97 15.75 1.31
CA LEU A 92 -15.55 14.62 2.15
C LEU A 92 -14.35 13.89 1.53
N ARG A 93 -14.36 13.67 0.21
CA ARG A 93 -13.24 13.06 -0.52
C ARG A 93 -11.96 13.90 -0.40
N LEU A 94 -12.05 15.21 -0.60
CA LEU A 94 -10.91 16.13 -0.40
C LEU A 94 -10.40 16.11 1.05
N ARG A 95 -11.29 15.92 2.03
CA ARG A 95 -10.89 15.74 3.43
C ARG A 95 -10.16 14.41 3.65
N VAL A 96 -10.64 13.31 3.09
CA VAL A 96 -9.95 12.00 3.12
C VAL A 96 -8.56 12.11 2.51
N GLU A 97 -8.44 12.72 1.33
CA GLU A 97 -7.16 12.94 0.64
C GLU A 97 -6.18 13.73 1.53
N ARG A 98 -6.64 14.83 2.14
CA ARG A 98 -5.81 15.61 3.07
C ARG A 98 -5.39 14.80 4.29
N LEU A 99 -6.31 14.08 4.94
CA LEU A 99 -6.05 13.32 6.16
C LEU A 99 -5.11 12.13 5.93
N THR A 100 -5.21 11.47 4.79
CA THR A 100 -4.33 10.35 4.43
C THR A 100 -2.94 10.82 3.99
N ALA A 101 -2.82 12.04 3.47
CA ALA A 101 -1.55 12.63 3.05
C ALA A 101 -0.77 13.31 4.19
N SER A 102 -1.46 14.04 5.08
CA SER A 102 -0.81 14.91 6.08
C SER A 102 -0.35 14.19 7.35
N ARG A 103 -0.80 12.95 7.55
CA ARG A 103 -0.67 12.25 8.83
C ARG A 103 -0.21 10.80 8.65
N ARG A 104 0.58 10.34 9.62
CA ARG A 104 0.83 8.91 9.83
C ARG A 104 -0.29 8.31 10.68
N TRP A 105 -1.08 7.43 10.07
CA TRP A 105 -2.08 6.62 10.76
C TRP A 105 -1.42 5.41 11.41
N THR A 106 -1.69 5.20 12.70
CA THR A 106 -1.23 4.02 13.44
C THR A 106 -2.18 2.85 13.23
N HIS A 107 -1.76 1.63 13.58
CA HIS A 107 -2.64 0.46 13.52
C HIS A 107 -3.85 0.64 14.44
N GLY A 108 -3.62 1.07 15.69
CA GLY A 108 -4.69 1.34 16.66
C GLY A 108 -5.69 2.41 16.21
N ASP A 109 -5.24 3.46 15.49
CA ASP A 109 -6.18 4.45 14.93
C ASP A 109 -7.13 3.80 13.90
N LEU A 110 -6.59 2.94 13.03
CA LEU A 110 -7.37 2.27 11.98
C LEU A 110 -8.30 1.20 12.56
N GLU A 111 -7.84 0.45 13.56
CA GLU A 111 -8.68 -0.52 14.27
C GLU A 111 -9.83 0.16 15.02
N LEU A 112 -9.56 1.28 15.70
CA LEU A 112 -10.59 2.03 16.40
C LEU A 112 -11.61 2.66 15.44
N LEU A 113 -11.15 3.16 14.29
CA LEU A 113 -12.07 3.62 13.22
C LEU A 113 -12.96 2.49 12.71
N GLN A 114 -12.39 1.31 12.46
CA GLN A 114 -13.15 0.14 12.03
C GLN A 114 -14.18 -0.28 13.08
N ALA A 115 -13.77 -0.35 14.36
CA ALA A 115 -14.66 -0.69 15.47
C ALA A 115 -15.85 0.28 15.61
N LEU A 116 -15.61 1.59 15.44
CA LEU A 116 -16.68 2.59 15.46
C LEU A 116 -17.60 2.51 14.24
N LEU A 117 -17.07 2.19 13.06
CA LEU A 117 -17.89 2.01 11.86
C LEU A 117 -18.83 0.80 12.00
N ASP A 118 -18.30 -0.31 12.51
CA ASP A 118 -19.02 -1.58 12.68
C ASP A 118 -20.01 -1.52 13.86
N GLY A 119 -19.60 -0.92 14.98
CA GLY A 119 -20.37 -0.86 16.22
C GLY A 119 -21.34 0.32 16.31
N GLY A 120 -21.19 1.35 15.49
CA GLY A 120 -22.06 2.53 15.49
C GLY A 120 -21.91 3.38 16.76
N THR A 121 -23.00 3.56 17.49
CA THR A 121 -23.02 4.31 18.76
C THR A 121 -22.79 3.35 19.92
N MET A 122 -21.73 3.57 20.70
CA MET A 122 -21.26 2.61 21.71
C MET A 122 -20.93 3.28 23.04
N ALA A 123 -21.04 2.53 24.14
CA ALA A 123 -20.52 2.96 25.43
C ALA A 123 -18.98 3.07 25.38
N GLU A 124 -18.42 4.17 25.88
CA GLU A 124 -16.97 4.42 25.85
C GLU A 124 -16.16 3.32 26.54
N PRO A 125 -16.54 2.81 27.74
CA PRO A 125 -15.81 1.73 28.40
C PRO A 125 -15.75 0.45 27.56
N ALA A 126 -16.83 0.11 26.85
CA ALA A 126 -16.89 -1.08 26.01
C ALA A 126 -16.03 -0.95 24.75
N LEU A 127 -15.94 0.27 24.19
CA LEU A 127 -15.08 0.55 23.04
C LEU A 127 -13.58 0.50 23.42
N LEU A 128 -13.24 1.07 24.57
CA LEU A 128 -11.86 1.21 25.02
C LEU A 128 -11.33 -0.05 25.71
N ASP A 129 -12.17 -0.82 26.40
CA ASP A 129 -11.81 -2.05 27.11
C ASP A 129 -10.58 -1.90 28.03
N GLY A 130 -10.44 -0.72 28.66
CA GLY A 130 -9.28 -0.40 29.51
C GLY A 130 -7.95 -0.20 28.77
N ASP A 131 -7.92 -0.23 27.44
CA ASP A 131 -6.70 -0.05 26.65
C ASP A 131 -6.30 1.44 26.53
N GLU A 132 -5.15 1.78 27.12
CA GLU A 132 -4.56 3.13 27.02
C GLU A 132 -4.21 3.53 25.59
N ALA A 133 -3.85 2.56 24.72
CA ALA A 133 -3.59 2.84 23.31
C ALA A 133 -4.87 3.27 22.59
N ARG A 134 -6.00 2.58 22.83
CA ARG A 134 -7.31 2.98 22.30
C ARG A 134 -7.74 4.33 22.84
N THR A 135 -7.49 4.62 24.11
CA THR A 135 -7.77 5.95 24.70
C THR A 135 -7.01 7.07 23.97
N ARG A 136 -5.74 6.85 23.65
CA ARG A 136 -4.94 7.82 22.86
C ARG A 136 -5.46 7.98 21.43
N SER A 137 -5.83 6.88 20.78
CA SER A 137 -6.43 6.92 19.44
C SER A 137 -7.77 7.64 19.46
N LEU A 138 -8.66 7.39 20.43
CA LEU A 138 -9.94 8.09 20.56
C LEU A 138 -9.74 9.59 20.72
N ARG A 139 -8.81 10.02 21.57
CA ARG A 139 -8.46 11.45 21.71
C ARG A 139 -8.01 12.06 20.38
N SER A 140 -7.23 11.30 19.60
CA SER A 140 -6.79 11.72 18.27
C SER A 140 -7.95 11.84 17.28
N LEU A 141 -8.87 10.87 17.26
CA LEU A 141 -10.05 10.87 16.39
C LEU A 141 -11.02 12.02 16.73
N LYS A 142 -11.21 12.30 18.03
CA LYS A 142 -11.98 13.47 18.49
C LYS A 142 -11.37 14.79 18.02
N ALA A 143 -10.05 14.94 18.14
CA ALA A 143 -9.34 16.13 17.66
C ALA A 143 -9.44 16.32 16.14
N LEU A 144 -9.62 15.22 15.38
CA LEU A 144 -9.84 15.26 13.94
C LEU A 144 -11.31 15.41 13.54
N HIS A 145 -12.23 15.50 14.52
CA HIS A 145 -13.68 15.46 14.31
C HIS A 145 -14.12 14.24 13.49
N LEU A 146 -13.58 13.07 13.82
CA LEU A 146 -13.96 11.76 13.26
C LEU A 146 -14.75 10.91 14.26
N ALA A 147 -14.72 11.28 15.54
CA ALA A 147 -15.54 10.69 16.58
C ALA A 147 -16.04 11.80 17.49
N SER A 148 -17.27 11.64 17.97
CA SER A 148 -17.89 12.48 18.98
C SER A 148 -18.06 11.65 20.25
N ALA A 149 -18.02 12.32 21.40
CA ALA A 149 -18.24 11.67 22.68
C ALA A 149 -18.98 12.61 23.64
N ALA A 150 -19.79 12.03 24.51
CA ALA A 150 -20.53 12.74 25.54
C ALA A 150 -20.60 11.91 26.82
N SER A 151 -20.59 12.57 27.96
CA SER A 151 -20.78 11.96 29.26
C SER A 151 -22.24 12.09 29.71
N GLY A 152 -22.77 11.06 30.36
CA GLY A 152 -24.04 11.14 31.09
C GLY A 152 -23.99 12.12 32.27
N ALA A 153 -22.79 12.48 32.72
CA ALA A 153 -22.57 13.52 33.72
C ALA A 153 -22.69 14.95 33.17
N ASP A 154 -22.83 15.13 31.85
CA ASP A 154 -23.01 16.42 31.18
C ASP A 154 -24.47 16.59 30.71
N PRO A 155 -25.44 16.77 31.63
CA PRO A 155 -26.86 16.89 31.25
C PRO A 155 -27.11 18.10 30.34
N GLU A 156 -26.19 19.06 30.38
CA GLU A 156 -26.09 20.24 29.54
C GLU A 156 -26.02 19.95 28.03
N LEU A 157 -25.62 18.74 27.63
CA LEU A 157 -25.49 18.34 26.23
C LEU A 157 -26.65 17.47 25.75
N LEU A 158 -27.46 16.93 26.67
CA LEU A 158 -28.58 16.01 26.38
C LEU A 158 -29.53 16.51 25.28
N PRO A 159 -29.96 17.80 25.24
CA PRO A 159 -30.92 18.25 24.23
C PRO A 159 -30.42 18.12 22.79
N GLU A 160 -29.11 18.21 22.58
CA GLU A 160 -28.46 18.20 21.26
C GLU A 160 -27.94 16.81 20.85
N LEU A 161 -27.96 15.82 21.76
CA LEU A 161 -27.47 14.48 21.47
C LEU A 161 -28.32 13.75 20.42
N PRO A 162 -27.69 12.94 19.55
CA PRO A 162 -28.41 11.96 18.73
C PRO A 162 -29.22 10.99 19.60
N ASP A 163 -30.34 10.50 19.08
CA ASP A 163 -31.26 9.67 19.86
C ASP A 163 -30.64 8.31 20.22
N ASP A 164 -29.81 7.74 19.35
CA ASP A 164 -29.03 6.54 19.66
C ASP A 164 -28.06 6.78 20.83
N ALA A 165 -27.44 7.97 20.90
CA ALA A 165 -26.53 8.32 21.99
C ALA A 165 -27.29 8.52 23.30
N LYS A 166 -28.46 9.15 23.25
CA LYS A 166 -29.38 9.25 24.40
C LYS A 166 -29.82 7.87 24.88
N ALA A 167 -30.13 6.96 23.96
CA ALA A 167 -30.57 5.60 24.29
C ALA A 167 -29.47 4.80 25.01
N VAL A 168 -28.22 4.89 24.55
CA VAL A 168 -27.07 4.24 25.20
C VAL A 168 -26.83 4.80 26.61
N LEU A 169 -26.90 6.13 26.79
CA LEU A 169 -26.77 6.76 28.11
C LEU A 169 -27.93 6.38 29.04
N ALA A 170 -29.17 6.37 28.53
CA ALA A 170 -30.36 5.94 29.28
C ALA A 170 -30.28 4.45 29.70
N GLY A 171 -29.54 3.63 28.94
CA GLY A 171 -29.20 2.24 29.27
C GLY A 171 -28.17 2.09 30.40
N GLY A 172 -27.70 3.18 31.00
CA GLY A 172 -26.79 3.17 32.15
C GLY A 172 -25.30 3.33 31.79
N ALA A 173 -24.97 3.65 30.54
CA ALA A 173 -23.60 3.98 30.17
C ALA A 173 -23.18 5.34 30.75
N GLU A 174 -22.00 5.42 31.36
CA GLU A 174 -21.46 6.69 31.87
C GLU A 174 -21.03 7.64 30.75
N ALA A 175 -20.54 7.09 29.64
CA ALA A 175 -20.11 7.86 28.48
C ALA A 175 -20.39 7.10 27.18
N VAL A 176 -20.65 7.84 26.11
CA VAL A 176 -21.00 7.32 24.80
C VAL A 176 -20.11 7.93 23.72
N VAL A 177 -19.73 7.12 22.73
CA VAL A 177 -18.94 7.51 21.56
C VAL A 177 -19.69 7.12 20.29
N TRP A 178 -19.67 8.01 19.29
CA TRP A 178 -20.30 7.74 18.00
C TRP A 178 -19.61 8.48 16.87
N MET A 179 -20.05 8.20 15.64
CA MET A 179 -19.63 8.91 14.43
C MET A 179 -20.86 9.48 13.74
N ASP A 180 -20.83 10.76 13.39
CA ASP A 180 -21.85 11.33 12.50
C ASP A 180 -21.70 10.81 11.06
N ALA A 181 -22.70 11.08 10.22
CA ALA A 181 -22.74 10.55 8.86
C ALA A 181 -21.53 10.94 8.00
N ASP A 182 -20.99 12.14 8.20
CA ASP A 182 -19.85 12.64 7.45
C ASP A 182 -18.54 12.02 7.97
N ALA A 183 -18.39 11.89 9.29
CA ALA A 183 -17.28 11.19 9.92
C ALA A 183 -17.20 9.71 9.50
N ARG A 184 -18.35 9.03 9.39
CA ARG A 184 -18.43 7.64 8.89
C ARG A 184 -17.91 7.53 7.46
N GLU A 185 -18.35 8.41 6.56
CA GLU A 185 -17.88 8.40 5.16
C GLU A 185 -16.39 8.74 5.04
N ILE A 186 -15.90 9.68 5.85
CA ILE A 186 -14.46 9.99 5.89
C ILE A 186 -13.65 8.79 6.39
N ALA A 187 -14.10 8.12 7.44
CA ALA A 187 -13.42 6.96 8.00
C ALA A 187 -13.38 5.76 7.03
N ASP A 188 -14.49 5.46 6.36
CA ASP A 188 -14.54 4.45 5.31
C ASP A 188 -13.55 4.77 4.18
N GLY A 189 -13.48 6.06 3.77
CA GLY A 189 -12.50 6.54 2.80
C GLY A 189 -11.04 6.35 3.25
N ILE A 190 -10.74 6.63 4.53
CA ILE A 190 -9.40 6.42 5.11
C ILE A 190 -9.03 4.94 5.11
N LEU A 191 -9.91 4.07 5.60
CA LEU A 191 -9.68 2.62 5.66
C LEU A 191 -9.50 2.03 4.26
N SER A 192 -10.38 2.40 3.33
CA SER A 192 -10.28 2.02 1.91
C SER A 192 -8.95 2.43 1.28
N TRP A 193 -8.44 3.62 1.58
CA TRP A 193 -7.13 4.07 1.10
C TRP A 193 -5.99 3.20 1.65
N HIS A 194 -6.03 2.88 2.94
CA HIS A 194 -5.03 2.04 3.59
C HIS A 194 -5.04 0.60 3.07
N LEU A 195 -6.22 0.00 2.88
CA LEU A 195 -6.39 -1.31 2.28
C LEU A 195 -5.82 -1.35 0.85
N LYS A 196 -6.14 -0.35 0.02
CA LYS A 196 -5.58 -0.22 -1.33
C LYS A 196 -4.05 -0.06 -1.31
N LYS A 197 -3.51 0.69 -0.36
CA LYS A 197 -2.05 0.85 -0.20
C LYS A 197 -1.37 -0.45 0.20
N GLN A 198 -1.93 -1.20 1.14
CA GLN A 198 -1.43 -2.51 1.55
C GLN A 198 -1.48 -3.52 0.40
N ALA A 199 -2.62 -3.59 -0.32
CA ALA A 199 -2.78 -4.45 -1.48
C ALA A 199 -1.75 -4.15 -2.59
N ARG A 200 -1.47 -2.87 -2.86
CA ARG A 200 -0.41 -2.46 -3.81
C ARG A 200 0.98 -2.88 -3.35
N SER A 201 1.27 -2.80 -2.06
CA SER A 201 2.54 -3.24 -1.49
C SER A 201 2.71 -4.76 -1.61
N ALA A 202 1.68 -5.52 -1.22
CA ALA A 202 1.65 -6.97 -1.36
C ALA A 202 1.83 -7.41 -2.82
N ALA A 203 1.14 -6.74 -3.75
CA ALA A 203 1.25 -7.01 -5.19
C ALA A 203 2.62 -6.66 -5.80
N ARG A 204 3.43 -5.80 -5.15
CA ARG A 204 4.82 -5.54 -5.55
C ARG A 204 5.75 -6.64 -5.06
N LEU A 205 5.56 -7.10 -3.83
CA LEU A 205 6.32 -8.20 -3.25
C LEU A 205 6.06 -9.51 -4.01
N SER A 206 4.81 -9.82 -4.34
CA SER A 206 4.47 -11.01 -5.12
C SER A 206 5.12 -10.99 -6.51
N ARG A 207 5.04 -9.86 -7.24
CA ARG A 207 5.70 -9.71 -8.54
C ARG A 207 7.23 -9.86 -8.45
N GLY A 208 7.85 -9.37 -7.38
CA GLY A 208 9.28 -9.57 -7.13
C GLY A 208 9.62 -11.05 -6.89
N ALA A 209 8.81 -11.75 -6.10
CA ALA A 209 8.97 -13.17 -5.82
C ALA A 209 8.79 -14.02 -7.10
N GLU A 210 7.75 -13.76 -7.88
CA GLU A 210 7.50 -14.44 -9.17
C GLU A 210 8.64 -14.21 -10.17
N ALA A 211 9.18 -12.98 -10.25
CA ALA A 211 10.29 -12.68 -11.14
C ALA A 211 11.58 -13.43 -10.73
N LYS A 212 11.82 -13.57 -9.42
CA LYS A 212 12.94 -14.35 -8.90
C LYS A 212 12.76 -15.83 -9.22
N GLN A 213 11.57 -16.38 -8.96
CA GLN A 213 11.25 -17.79 -9.24
C GLN A 213 11.40 -18.12 -10.73
N ARG A 214 10.83 -17.31 -11.63
CA ARG A 214 11.03 -17.45 -13.09
C ARG A 214 12.50 -17.41 -13.49
N GLY A 215 13.30 -16.60 -12.80
CA GLY A 215 14.74 -16.50 -13.03
C GLY A 215 15.50 -17.76 -12.62
N ASP A 216 15.09 -18.40 -11.53
CA ASP A 216 15.70 -19.64 -11.04
C ASP A 216 15.23 -20.86 -11.86
N ASP A 217 13.93 -20.93 -12.21
CA ASP A 217 13.38 -21.94 -13.12
C ASP A 217 14.09 -21.94 -14.48
N LEU A 218 14.41 -20.75 -15.01
CA LEU A 218 15.15 -20.61 -16.26
C LEU A 218 16.59 -21.17 -16.16
N LYS A 219 17.27 -20.95 -15.03
CA LYS A 219 18.63 -21.49 -14.82
C LYS A 219 18.58 -23.01 -14.77
N ASP A 220 17.63 -23.58 -14.02
CA ASP A 220 17.48 -25.01 -13.87
C ASP A 220 17.12 -25.68 -15.21
N ALA A 221 16.22 -25.09 -15.99
CA ALA A 221 15.88 -25.56 -17.32
C ALA A 221 17.09 -25.57 -18.27
N LEU A 222 17.95 -24.53 -18.20
CA LEU A 222 19.18 -24.45 -18.99
C LEU A 222 20.22 -25.49 -18.56
N ILE A 223 20.41 -25.70 -17.24
CA ILE A 223 21.31 -26.74 -16.73
C ILE A 223 20.87 -28.11 -17.22
N GLN A 224 19.56 -28.42 -17.12
CA GLN A 224 19.01 -29.67 -17.62
C GLN A 224 19.20 -29.81 -19.15
N ALA A 225 19.00 -28.74 -19.92
CA ALA A 225 19.22 -28.76 -21.37
C ALA A 225 20.68 -29.07 -21.72
N VAL A 226 21.64 -28.50 -20.99
CA VAL A 226 23.07 -28.80 -21.17
C VAL A 226 23.37 -30.26 -20.81
N GLN A 227 22.85 -30.76 -19.69
CA GLN A 227 23.04 -32.15 -19.27
C GLN A 227 22.40 -33.16 -20.22
N ARG A 228 21.27 -32.83 -20.86
CA ARG A 228 20.69 -33.66 -21.92
C ARG A 228 21.58 -33.71 -23.16
N ALA A 229 22.24 -32.60 -23.51
CA ALA A 229 23.17 -32.55 -24.63
C ALA A 229 24.51 -33.23 -24.35
N PHE A 230 24.93 -33.28 -23.07
CA PHE A 230 26.17 -33.89 -22.58
C PHE A 230 25.90 -34.70 -21.30
N PRO A 231 25.45 -35.97 -21.40
CA PRO A 231 24.99 -36.73 -20.24
C PRO A 231 26.03 -36.94 -19.14
N ARG A 232 27.33 -36.95 -19.50
CA ARG A 232 28.44 -37.18 -18.55
C ARG A 232 29.10 -35.88 -18.09
N ILE A 233 28.53 -34.71 -18.39
CA ILE A 233 29.10 -33.41 -18.00
C ILE A 233 29.03 -33.19 -16.47
N PRO A 234 30.10 -32.68 -15.83
CA PRO A 234 30.04 -32.25 -14.43
C PRO A 234 29.05 -31.10 -14.21
N LYS A 235 28.36 -31.09 -13.05
CA LYS A 235 27.35 -30.06 -12.71
C LYS A 235 27.89 -28.64 -12.79
N GLU A 236 29.13 -28.41 -12.37
CA GLU A 236 29.77 -27.08 -12.42
C GLU A 236 29.95 -26.58 -13.85
N ALA A 237 30.38 -27.46 -14.77
CA ALA A 237 30.55 -27.13 -16.18
C ALA A 237 29.20 -26.88 -16.87
N ALA A 238 28.17 -27.67 -16.52
CA ALA A 238 26.81 -27.43 -17.00
C ALA A 238 26.25 -26.09 -16.52
N SER A 239 26.46 -25.74 -15.25
CA SER A 239 26.05 -24.45 -14.68
C SER A 239 26.75 -23.26 -15.35
N ALA A 240 28.06 -23.35 -15.57
CA ALA A 240 28.82 -22.31 -16.27
C ALA A 240 28.36 -22.11 -17.73
N ALA A 241 28.05 -23.21 -18.44
CA ALA A 241 27.49 -23.13 -19.79
C ALA A 241 26.07 -22.54 -19.79
N ALA A 242 25.21 -22.96 -18.85
CA ALA A 242 23.87 -22.42 -18.66
C ALA A 242 23.89 -20.90 -18.39
N ALA A 243 24.84 -20.42 -17.57
CA ALA A 243 25.01 -19.01 -17.29
C ALA A 243 25.33 -18.18 -18.56
N ARG A 244 26.11 -18.73 -19.51
CA ARG A 244 26.38 -18.08 -20.80
C ARG A 244 25.18 -18.09 -21.75
N LEU A 245 24.31 -19.09 -21.66
CA LEU A 245 23.11 -19.21 -22.48
C LEU A 245 21.96 -18.32 -21.98
N ALA A 246 21.90 -18.02 -20.68
CA ALA A 246 20.80 -17.29 -20.05
C ALA A 246 20.46 -15.94 -20.69
N PRO A 247 21.41 -15.05 -21.05
CA PRO A 247 21.10 -13.80 -21.74
C PRO A 247 20.42 -14.01 -23.11
N GLY A 248 20.84 -15.04 -23.84
CA GLY A 248 20.28 -15.39 -25.16
C GLY A 248 18.84 -15.88 -25.05
N VAL A 249 18.53 -16.72 -24.06
CA VAL A 249 17.15 -17.18 -23.82
C VAL A 249 16.24 -16.04 -23.36
N LYS A 250 16.73 -15.16 -22.49
CA LYS A 250 15.99 -13.95 -22.09
C LYS A 250 15.65 -13.05 -23.28
N LYS A 251 16.55 -12.94 -24.25
CA LYS A 251 16.35 -12.11 -25.45
C LYS A 251 15.42 -12.76 -26.48
N LEU A 252 15.53 -14.07 -26.68
CA LEU A 252 14.81 -14.80 -27.74
C LEU A 252 13.49 -15.42 -27.29
N GLY A 253 13.25 -15.51 -25.97
CA GLY A 253 12.03 -16.10 -25.39
C GLY A 253 11.86 -17.60 -25.64
N ARG A 254 12.93 -18.31 -26.08
CA ARG A 254 12.89 -19.74 -26.40
C ARG A 254 14.17 -20.46 -25.96
N MET A 255 14.05 -21.75 -25.65
CA MET A 255 15.21 -22.59 -25.30
C MET A 255 16.21 -22.68 -26.46
N PRO A 256 17.52 -22.73 -26.16
CA PRO A 256 18.54 -22.81 -27.19
C PRO A 256 18.48 -24.17 -27.90
N ALA A 257 18.71 -24.16 -29.21
CA ALA A 257 18.94 -25.38 -29.96
C ALA A 257 20.25 -26.05 -29.52
N LEU A 258 20.50 -27.27 -30.01
CA LEU A 258 21.69 -28.06 -29.65
C LEU A 258 23.01 -27.33 -29.96
N GLN A 259 23.13 -26.66 -31.11
CA GLN A 259 24.40 -26.04 -31.50
C GLN A 259 24.84 -24.90 -30.56
N PRO A 260 23.99 -23.93 -30.18
CA PRO A 260 24.34 -22.97 -29.14
C PRO A 260 24.78 -23.59 -27.80
N ILE A 261 24.17 -24.72 -27.41
CA ILE A 261 24.54 -25.44 -26.19
C ILE A 261 25.97 -25.99 -26.32
N VAL A 262 26.28 -26.64 -27.45
CA VAL A 262 27.61 -27.17 -27.74
C VAL A 262 28.65 -26.06 -27.83
N ASP A 263 28.33 -24.96 -28.50
CA ASP A 263 29.21 -23.80 -28.63
C ASP A 263 29.51 -23.20 -27.24
N ALA A 264 28.51 -23.07 -26.36
CA ALA A 264 28.68 -22.55 -25.00
C ALA A 264 29.53 -23.46 -24.10
N VAL A 265 29.31 -24.78 -24.16
CA VAL A 265 30.13 -25.76 -23.42
C VAL A 265 31.58 -25.72 -23.91
N ALA A 266 31.78 -25.74 -25.23
CA ALA A 266 33.12 -25.65 -25.83
C ALA A 266 33.85 -24.37 -25.41
N GLU A 267 33.16 -23.23 -25.39
CA GLU A 267 33.75 -21.94 -25.04
C GLU A 267 34.21 -21.90 -23.57
N VAL A 268 33.39 -22.42 -22.64
CA VAL A 268 33.74 -22.52 -21.22
C VAL A 268 34.95 -23.44 -21.02
N ARG A 269 35.03 -24.55 -21.76
CA ARG A 269 36.14 -25.51 -21.66
C ARG A 269 37.42 -25.02 -22.29
N LEU A 270 37.32 -24.38 -23.45
CA LEU A 270 38.47 -23.81 -24.15
C LEU A 270 39.16 -22.74 -23.29
N GLU A 271 38.39 -21.90 -22.59
CA GLU A 271 38.96 -20.90 -21.68
C GLU A 271 39.74 -21.53 -20.53
N ARG A 272 39.19 -22.59 -19.92
CA ARG A 272 39.86 -23.33 -18.84
C ARG A 272 41.14 -24.03 -19.33
N TRP A 273 41.09 -24.67 -20.49
CA TRP A 273 42.26 -25.35 -21.05
C TRP A 273 43.33 -24.36 -21.52
N ARG A 274 42.99 -23.18 -22.05
CA ARG A 274 43.97 -22.14 -22.36
C ARG A 274 44.79 -21.69 -21.14
N GLN A 275 44.18 -21.70 -19.96
CA GLN A 275 44.87 -21.42 -18.70
C GLN A 275 45.72 -22.61 -18.22
N ALA A 276 45.19 -23.83 -18.31
CA ALA A 276 45.83 -25.03 -17.76
C ALA A 276 46.95 -25.62 -18.64
N VAL A 277 46.81 -25.60 -19.98
CA VAL A 277 47.70 -26.29 -20.93
C VAL A 277 49.16 -25.84 -20.83
N ALA A 278 49.41 -24.59 -20.44
CA ALA A 278 50.78 -24.08 -20.26
C ALA A 278 51.54 -24.74 -19.10
N SER A 279 50.80 -25.29 -18.13
CA SER A 279 51.34 -26.00 -16.98
C SER A 279 51.50 -27.51 -17.19
N GLU A 280 51.05 -28.04 -18.33
CA GLU A 280 51.24 -29.45 -18.66
C GLU A 280 52.72 -29.75 -18.94
N PRO A 281 53.34 -30.76 -18.30
CA PRO A 281 54.78 -31.02 -18.40
C PRO A 281 55.27 -31.24 -19.83
N GLU A 282 54.49 -31.93 -20.66
CA GLU A 282 54.84 -32.22 -22.05
C GLU A 282 54.77 -30.99 -22.94
N VAL A 283 53.74 -30.15 -22.72
CA VAL A 283 53.55 -28.89 -23.45
C VAL A 283 54.61 -27.88 -23.03
N ALA A 284 54.91 -27.78 -21.73
CA ALA A 284 55.95 -26.92 -21.21
C ALA A 284 57.34 -27.28 -21.76
N LYS A 285 57.70 -28.58 -21.77
CA LYS A 285 58.96 -29.06 -22.38
C LYS A 285 59.04 -28.71 -23.87
N ARG A 286 57.94 -28.85 -24.61
CA ARG A 286 57.91 -28.53 -26.04
C ARG A 286 58.00 -27.03 -26.30
N LEU A 287 57.32 -26.21 -25.49
CA LEU A 287 57.40 -24.76 -25.57
C LEU A 287 58.81 -24.26 -25.25
N GLN A 288 59.46 -24.79 -24.22
CA GLN A 288 60.84 -24.47 -23.88
C GLN A 288 61.80 -24.86 -25.02
N ALA A 289 61.59 -26.00 -25.67
CA ALA A 289 62.38 -26.41 -26.83
C ALA A 289 62.19 -25.48 -28.04
N MET A 290 60.98 -24.96 -28.26
CA MET A 290 60.69 -23.98 -29.32
C MET A 290 61.31 -22.61 -29.00
N GLU A 291 61.25 -22.16 -27.74
CA GLU A 291 61.92 -20.94 -27.27
C GLU A 291 63.43 -21.02 -27.45
N MET A 292 64.06 -22.14 -27.09
CA MET A 292 65.50 -22.37 -27.28
C MET A 292 65.91 -22.41 -28.76
N ARG A 293 64.96 -22.69 -29.67
CA ARG A 293 65.17 -22.66 -31.13
C ARG A 293 65.00 -21.27 -31.73
N GLY A 294 64.52 -20.29 -30.94
CA GLY A 294 64.21 -18.94 -31.41
C GLY A 294 62.89 -18.83 -32.16
N ASP A 295 61.95 -19.76 -31.97
CA ASP A 295 60.64 -19.69 -32.62
C ASP A 295 59.87 -18.42 -32.17
N PRO A 296 59.14 -17.75 -33.09
CA PRO A 296 58.44 -16.52 -32.77
C PRO A 296 57.31 -16.74 -31.75
N ASN A 297 57.04 -15.76 -30.90
CA ASN A 297 55.95 -15.78 -29.90
C ASN A 297 54.58 -16.18 -30.48
N ARG A 298 54.33 -15.87 -31.75
CA ARG A 298 53.11 -16.28 -32.47
C ARG A 298 53.01 -17.80 -32.64
N ALA A 299 54.12 -18.49 -32.87
CA ALA A 299 54.15 -19.96 -33.00
C ALA A 299 53.92 -20.65 -31.65
N LEU A 300 54.55 -20.15 -30.58
CA LEU A 300 54.33 -20.63 -29.20
C LEU A 300 52.86 -20.50 -28.79
N LYS A 301 52.24 -19.34 -29.06
CA LYS A 301 50.81 -19.11 -28.80
C LYS A 301 49.92 -20.07 -29.60
N ARG A 302 50.18 -20.24 -30.90
CA ARG A 302 49.42 -21.16 -31.76
C ARG A 302 49.50 -22.61 -31.25
N TYR A 303 50.68 -23.06 -30.83
CA TYR A 303 50.86 -24.40 -30.28
C TYR A 303 50.02 -24.60 -29.00
N ARG A 304 50.05 -23.63 -28.08
CA ARG A 304 49.22 -23.65 -26.86
C ARG A 304 47.73 -23.67 -27.17
N ASP A 305 47.29 -22.79 -28.07
CA ASP A 305 45.89 -22.72 -28.48
C ASP A 305 45.44 -24.01 -29.16
N GLN A 306 46.28 -24.61 -30.01
CA GLN A 306 45.99 -25.89 -30.66
C GLN A 306 45.85 -27.03 -29.64
N ARG A 307 46.76 -27.12 -28.66
CA ARG A 307 46.65 -28.12 -27.57
C ARG A 307 45.41 -27.91 -26.71
N ALA A 308 45.05 -26.66 -26.42
CA ALA A 308 43.82 -26.36 -25.68
C ALA A 308 42.55 -26.75 -26.46
N VAL A 309 42.55 -26.59 -27.78
CA VAL A 309 41.46 -27.06 -28.66
C VAL A 309 41.36 -28.59 -28.63
N GLU A 310 42.48 -29.30 -28.84
CA GLU A 310 42.50 -30.77 -28.82
C GLU A 310 42.00 -31.35 -27.48
N ARG A 311 42.41 -30.75 -26.34
CA ARG A 311 41.94 -31.14 -25.01
C ARG A 311 40.45 -30.89 -24.83
N ALA A 312 39.97 -29.72 -25.26
CA ALA A 312 38.55 -29.39 -25.18
C ALA A 312 37.71 -30.33 -26.05
N GLU A 313 38.14 -30.65 -27.27
CA GLU A 313 37.45 -31.60 -28.15
C GLU A 313 37.35 -33.01 -27.55
N ALA A 314 38.45 -33.51 -26.98
CA ALA A 314 38.47 -34.82 -26.33
C ALA A 314 37.49 -34.88 -25.15
N GLU A 315 37.48 -33.84 -24.31
CA GLU A 315 36.59 -33.75 -23.15
C GLU A 315 35.11 -33.60 -23.57
N LEU A 316 34.83 -32.81 -24.60
CA LEU A 316 33.46 -32.70 -25.15
C LEU A 316 32.98 -34.05 -25.70
N LYS A 317 33.84 -34.80 -26.40
CA LYS A 317 33.52 -36.14 -26.90
C LYS A 317 33.25 -37.12 -25.77
N GLU A 318 34.07 -37.09 -24.72
CA GLU A 318 33.89 -37.91 -23.52
C GLU A 318 32.56 -37.60 -22.82
N TRP A 319 32.25 -36.32 -22.61
CA TRP A 319 31.04 -35.88 -21.92
C TRP A 319 29.76 -36.17 -22.69
N ARG A 320 29.87 -36.23 -24.01
CA ARG A 320 28.76 -36.59 -24.89
C ARG A 320 28.43 -38.08 -24.84
N GLY A 321 29.42 -38.92 -24.52
CA GLY A 321 29.24 -40.35 -24.30
C GLY A 321 28.73 -41.06 -25.55
N ASP A 322 27.59 -41.74 -25.43
CA ASP A 322 27.02 -42.58 -26.49
C ASP A 322 26.24 -41.78 -27.54
N LEU A 323 26.02 -40.48 -27.28
CA LEU A 323 25.47 -39.57 -28.28
C LEU A 323 26.61 -39.21 -29.24
N GLY A 324 26.44 -39.50 -30.54
CA GLY A 324 27.48 -39.31 -31.56
C GLY A 324 28.14 -37.92 -31.55
N PRO A 325 29.36 -37.77 -32.11
CA PRO A 325 30.19 -36.58 -31.96
C PRO A 325 29.50 -35.33 -32.52
N VAL A 326 29.69 -34.17 -31.87
CA VAL A 326 29.26 -32.88 -32.40
C VAL A 326 30.42 -31.91 -32.44
N LEU A 327 30.54 -31.22 -33.56
CA LEU A 327 31.56 -30.23 -33.82
C LEU A 327 31.09 -28.87 -33.30
N SER A 328 31.95 -28.21 -32.55
CA SER A 328 31.73 -26.83 -32.11
C SER A 328 32.36 -25.87 -33.09
N ARG A 329 31.60 -24.85 -33.52
CA ARG A 329 32.12 -23.77 -34.38
C ARG A 329 33.19 -22.93 -33.66
N ARG A 330 33.23 -23.00 -32.33
CA ARG A 330 34.22 -22.30 -31.51
C ARG A 330 35.60 -22.96 -31.53
N LEU A 331 35.68 -24.21 -31.96
CA LEU A 331 36.92 -25.00 -31.97
C LEU A 331 37.62 -24.96 -33.35
N GLY A 332 37.06 -24.25 -34.34
CA GLY A 332 37.72 -23.99 -35.64
C GLY A 332 37.20 -24.82 -36.82
N TRP A 333 36.01 -25.42 -36.69
CA TRP A 333 35.28 -26.12 -37.76
C TRP A 333 34.20 -25.23 -38.37
#